data_AF-A0A355BD72-F1
#
_entry.id   AF-A0A355BD72-F1
#
_cell.length_a   1.000
_cell.length_b   1.000
_cell.length_c   1.000
_cell.angle_alpha   90.00
_cell.angle_beta   90.00
_cell.angle_gamma   90.00
#
_symmetry.space_group_name_H-M   'P 1'
#
loop_
_entity.id
_entity.type
_entity.pdbx_description
1 polymer ?
#
loop_
_entity_poly.entity_id
_entity_poly.type
_entity_poly.pdbx_seq_one_letter_code
_entity_poly.pdbx_strand_id
1 'polypeptide(L)'
;MAGGKLTPRQKMINLMYLVFIAMLAMNMSKEVLSAFGLINEKFEAANTASTQTNEQMLLALDAKALEAKGEFATAAITAHKVEAATKKFYDFVATLKEEVLKGVKPENGKLPYESMDKADNIDHSWFIADGYTKRGNEVIAAIETYKSELKEALGSEKKYESILKSSLQQFDLSDVVN
;
A
#
# COMPACT_ATOMS: atom_id res chain seq x y z
N MET A 1 -44.90 -27.24 0.15
CA MET A 1 -44.62 -25.91 -0.44
C MET A 1 -45.81 -25.00 -0.19
N ALA A 2 -45.92 -24.42 1.02
CA ALA A 2 -47.04 -23.56 1.39
C ALA A 2 -46.89 -22.18 0.74
N GLY A 3 -47.24 -22.09 -0.54
CA GLY A 3 -47.35 -20.84 -1.28
C GLY A 3 -48.64 -20.08 -0.94
N GLY A 4 -48.75 -19.60 0.30
CA GLY A 4 -49.77 -18.60 0.63
C GLY A 4 -49.48 -17.33 -0.16
N LYS A 5 -50.39 -16.93 -1.05
CA LYS A 5 -50.27 -15.65 -1.77
C LYS A 5 -50.22 -14.52 -0.74
N LEU A 6 -49.02 -13.98 -0.49
CA LEU A 6 -48.81 -12.81 0.36
C LEU A 6 -49.81 -11.72 -0.01
N THR A 7 -50.47 -11.14 0.99
CA THR A 7 -51.42 -10.06 0.75
C THR A 7 -50.71 -8.89 0.07
N PRO A 8 -51.38 -8.08 -0.77
CA PRO A 8 -50.77 -6.91 -1.40
C PRO A 8 -50.06 -5.99 -0.40
N ARG A 9 -50.61 -5.85 0.82
CA ARG A 9 -49.98 -5.13 1.93
C ARG A 9 -48.67 -5.77 2.40
N GLN A 10 -48.62 -7.08 2.60
CA GLN A 10 -47.38 -7.79 2.97
C GLN A 10 -46.34 -7.75 1.86
N LYS A 11 -46.74 -7.75 0.58
CA LYS A 11 -45.82 -7.55 -0.54
C LYS A 11 -45.19 -6.16 -0.51
N MET A 12 -45.97 -5.12 -0.22
CA MET A 12 -45.43 -3.76 -0.08
C MET A 12 -44.49 -3.62 1.12
N ILE A 13 -44.84 -4.24 2.26
CA ILE A 13 -43.98 -4.26 3.44
C ILE A 13 -42.67 -4.98 3.14
N ASN A 14 -42.71 -6.18 2.55
CA ASN A 14 -41.51 -6.94 2.20
C ASN A 14 -40.64 -6.20 1.17
N LEU A 15 -41.26 -5.54 0.19
CA LEU A 15 -40.54 -4.71 -0.79
C LEU A 15 -39.84 -3.52 -0.10
N MET A 16 -40.51 -2.86 0.85
CA MET A 16 -39.93 -1.76 1.62
C MET A 16 -38.73 -2.21 2.45
N TYR A 17 -38.83 -3.35 3.14
CA TYR A 17 -37.69 -3.92 3.87
C TYR A 17 -36.52 -4.27 2.95
N LEU A 18 -36.79 -4.83 1.76
CA LEU A 18 -35.76 -5.15 0.78
C LEU A 18 -35.05 -3.89 0.26
N VAL A 19 -35.81 -2.82 0.00
CA VAL A 19 -35.27 -1.51 -0.38
C VAL A 19 -34.48 -0.87 0.77
N PHE A 20 -34.94 -0.96 2.01
CA PHE A 20 -34.18 -0.45 3.17
C PHE A 20 -32.89 -1.22 3.43
N ILE A 21 -32.91 -2.55 3.32
CA ILE A 21 -31.71 -3.38 3.44
C ILE A 21 -30.73 -3.05 2.31
N ALA A 22 -31.23 -2.89 1.08
CA ALA A 22 -30.40 -2.47 -0.05
C ALA A 22 -29.84 -1.05 0.13
N MET A 23 -30.62 -0.09 0.64
CA MET A 23 -30.15 1.27 0.95
C MET A 23 -29.11 1.27 2.08
N LEU A 24 -29.31 0.46 3.14
CA LEU A 24 -28.31 0.30 4.20
C LEU A 24 -27.03 -0.34 3.66
N ALA A 25 -27.12 -1.36 2.79
CA ALA A 25 -25.96 -1.98 2.16
C ALA A 25 -25.20 -1.01 1.23
N MET A 26 -25.90 -0.19 0.45
CA MET A 26 -25.30 0.86 -0.40
C MET A 26 -24.63 1.98 0.41
N ASN A 27 -25.05 2.20 1.66
CA ASN A 27 -24.45 3.20 2.53
C ASN A 27 -23.30 2.62 3.38
N MET A 28 -23.37 1.36 3.80
CA MET A 28 -22.25 0.69 4.50
C MET A 28 -20.99 0.64 3.63
N SER A 29 -21.11 0.44 2.31
CA SER A 29 -19.95 0.45 1.41
C SER A 29 -19.24 1.81 1.39
N LYS A 30 -20.00 2.91 1.50
CA LYS A 30 -19.43 4.28 1.55
C LYS A 30 -18.71 4.58 2.84
N GLU A 31 -19.27 4.16 3.99
CA GLU A 31 -18.60 4.31 5.29
C GLU A 31 -17.28 3.53 5.35
N VAL A 32 -17.25 2.33 4.75
CA VAL A 32 -16.02 1.52 4.64
C VAL A 32 -14.98 2.21 3.75
N LEU A 33 -15.38 2.79 2.61
CA LEU A 33 -14.47 3.55 1.74
C LEU A 33 -13.93 4.81 2.44
N SER A 34 -14.76 5.53 3.19
CA SER A 34 -14.33 6.63 4.04
C SER A 34 -13.31 6.19 5.10
N ALA A 35 -13.49 5.01 5.70
CA ALA A 35 -12.51 4.45 6.62
C ALA A 35 -11.17 4.11 5.93
N PHE A 36 -11.19 3.56 4.71
CA PHE A 36 -9.97 3.37 3.91
C PHE A 36 -9.27 4.70 3.59
N GLY A 37 -10.03 5.76 3.31
CA GLY A 37 -9.52 7.11 3.14
C GLY A 37 -8.78 7.63 4.38
N LEU A 38 -9.36 7.47 5.57
CA LEU A 38 -8.72 7.85 6.83
C LEU A 38 -7.45 7.04 7.13
N ILE A 39 -7.45 5.75 6.80
CA ILE A 39 -6.26 4.89 6.89
C ILE A 39 -5.16 5.41 5.96
N ASN A 40 -5.50 5.77 4.73
CA ASN A 40 -4.56 6.36 3.79
C ASN A 40 -3.98 7.69 4.29
N GLU A 41 -4.82 8.62 4.76
CA GLU A 41 -4.37 9.90 5.35
C GLU A 41 -3.39 9.67 6.51
N LYS A 42 -3.67 8.68 7.37
CA LYS A 42 -2.78 8.30 8.47
C LYS A 42 -1.43 7.76 7.97
N PHE A 43 -1.44 6.94 6.91
CA PHE A 43 -0.21 6.44 6.30
C PHE A 43 0.60 7.56 5.64
N GLU A 44 -0.03 8.49 4.94
CA GLU A 44 0.67 9.64 4.33
C GLU A 44 1.30 10.56 5.40
N ALA A 45 0.60 10.81 6.51
CA ALA A 45 1.14 11.55 7.64
C ALA A 45 2.33 10.81 8.29
N ALA A 46 2.21 9.50 8.48
CA ALA A 46 3.28 8.67 9.02
C ALA A 46 4.50 8.62 8.10
N ASN A 47 4.30 8.54 6.77
CA ASN A 47 5.37 8.58 5.78
C ASN A 47 6.12 9.91 5.86
N THR A 48 5.40 11.03 5.92
CA THR A 48 6.01 12.37 6.02
C THR A 48 6.87 12.51 7.28
N ALA A 49 6.34 12.07 8.44
CA ALA A 49 7.08 12.11 9.69
C ALA A 49 8.30 11.17 9.68
N SER A 50 8.16 9.98 9.07
CA SER A 50 9.25 9.01 8.96
C SER A 50 10.37 9.51 8.06
N THR A 51 10.05 10.15 6.92
CA THR A 51 11.04 10.75 6.03
C THR A 51 11.91 11.77 6.77
N GLN A 52 11.27 12.72 7.48
CA GLN A 52 12.00 13.74 8.25
C GLN A 52 12.87 13.12 9.35
N THR A 53 12.34 12.12 10.06
CA THR A 53 13.07 11.43 11.13
C THR A 53 14.28 10.66 10.58
N ASN A 54 14.09 9.96 9.46
CA ASN A 54 15.13 9.16 8.82
C ASN A 54 16.25 10.05 8.28
N GLU A 55 15.92 11.19 7.65
CA GLU A 55 16.90 12.18 7.21
C GLU A 55 17.75 12.70 8.38
N GLN A 56 17.13 13.04 9.51
CA GLN A 56 17.85 13.48 10.71
C GLN A 56 18.77 12.39 11.27
N MET A 57 18.33 11.13 11.28
CA MET A 57 19.13 10.00 11.74
C MET A 57 20.34 9.74 10.83
N LEU A 58 20.16 9.83 9.52
CA LEU A 58 21.24 9.69 8.53
C LEU A 58 22.28 10.81 8.69
N LEU A 59 21.84 12.07 8.79
CA LEU A 59 22.74 13.20 9.01
C LEU A 59 23.56 13.06 10.31
N ALA A 60 22.92 12.59 11.38
CA ALA A 60 23.61 12.34 12.64
C ALA A 60 24.62 11.18 12.54
N LEU A 61 24.31 10.14 11.75
CA LEU A 61 25.24 9.04 11.48
C LEU A 61 26.44 9.51 10.66
N ASP A 62 26.21 10.34 9.64
CA ASP A 62 27.27 10.91 8.79
C ASP A 62 28.22 11.81 9.58
N ALA A 63 27.67 12.66 10.46
CA ALA A 63 28.48 13.47 11.36
C ALA A 63 29.41 12.60 12.23
N LYS A 64 28.88 11.53 12.82
CA LYS A 64 29.68 10.57 13.61
C LYS A 64 30.70 9.81 12.76
N ALA A 65 30.35 9.46 11.54
CA ALA A 65 31.25 8.79 10.61
C ALA A 65 32.47 9.66 10.25
N LEU A 66 32.27 10.97 10.10
CA LEU A 66 33.34 11.93 9.83
C LEU A 66 34.26 12.11 11.05
N GLU A 67 33.70 12.20 12.25
CA GLU A 67 34.45 12.44 13.49
C GLU A 67 35.19 11.20 13.98
N ALA A 68 34.47 10.09 14.21
CA ALA A 68 34.98 8.90 14.87
C ALA A 68 35.62 7.90 13.90
N LYS A 69 35.25 7.96 12.61
CA LYS A 69 35.69 7.02 11.56
C LYS A 69 35.48 5.56 11.98
N GLY A 70 36.26 4.63 11.41
CA GLY A 70 36.19 3.21 11.74
C GLY A 70 34.82 2.60 11.45
N GLU A 71 34.23 1.96 12.47
CA GLU A 71 32.94 1.27 12.33
C GLU A 71 31.79 2.20 11.93
N PHE A 72 31.81 3.47 12.37
CA PHE A 72 30.78 4.45 11.98
C PHE A 72 30.83 4.77 10.49
N ALA A 73 32.02 4.81 9.89
CA ALA A 73 32.15 4.99 8.45
C ALA A 73 31.58 3.79 7.66
N THR A 74 31.83 2.57 8.13
CA THR A 74 31.24 1.37 7.50
C THR A 74 29.72 1.30 7.68
N ALA A 75 29.21 1.73 8.84
CA ALA A 75 27.79 1.82 9.11
C ALA A 75 27.10 2.88 8.23
N ALA A 76 27.72 4.04 8.04
CA ALA A 76 27.21 5.08 7.15
C ALA A 76 27.14 4.61 5.70
N ILE A 77 28.19 3.96 5.17
CA ILE A 77 28.17 3.37 3.81
C ILE A 77 27.00 2.39 3.66
N THR A 78 26.77 1.55 4.67
CA THR A 78 25.65 0.59 4.68
C THR A 78 24.31 1.32 4.71
N ALA A 79 24.16 2.33 5.55
CA ALA A 79 22.94 3.12 5.68
C ALA A 79 22.57 3.83 4.36
N HIS A 80 23.55 4.45 3.69
CA HIS A 80 23.36 5.11 2.39
C HIS A 80 22.96 4.13 1.28
N LYS A 81 23.45 2.89 1.30
CA LYS A 81 22.99 1.84 0.37
C LYS A 81 21.52 1.48 0.61
N VAL A 82 21.13 1.32 1.88
CA VAL A 82 19.73 1.03 2.25
C VAL A 82 18.83 2.22 1.90
N GLU A 83 19.28 3.44 2.14
CA GLU A 83 18.56 4.66 1.77
C GLU A 83 18.29 4.70 0.26
N ALA A 84 19.32 4.51 -0.56
CA ALA A 84 19.19 4.54 -2.02
C ALA A 84 18.19 3.50 -2.53
N ALA A 85 18.29 2.25 -2.05
CA ALA A 85 17.37 1.18 -2.40
C ALA A 85 15.93 1.48 -1.97
N THR A 86 15.75 1.93 -0.72
CA THR A 86 14.44 2.26 -0.16
C THR A 86 13.81 3.45 -0.86
N LYS A 87 14.59 4.49 -1.16
CA LYS A 87 14.10 5.67 -1.87
C LYS A 87 13.63 5.31 -3.28
N LYS A 88 14.42 4.53 -4.02
CA LYS A 88 14.05 4.06 -5.36
C LYS A 88 12.72 3.30 -5.35
N PHE A 89 12.54 2.39 -4.38
CA PHE A 89 11.30 1.63 -4.25
C PHE A 89 10.13 2.51 -3.78
N TYR A 90 10.35 3.42 -2.83
CA TYR A 90 9.33 4.37 -2.35
C TYR A 90 8.83 5.30 -3.47
N ASP A 91 9.75 5.83 -4.29
CA ASP A 91 9.43 6.65 -5.46
C ASP A 91 8.64 5.82 -6.48
N PHE A 92 9.01 4.56 -6.71
CA PHE A 92 8.26 3.66 -7.59
C PHE A 92 6.83 3.45 -7.08
N VAL A 93 6.64 3.18 -5.79
CA VAL A 93 5.30 3.04 -5.17
C VAL A 93 4.48 4.33 -5.33
N ALA A 94 5.12 5.51 -5.26
CA ALA A 94 4.42 6.78 -5.53
C ALA A 94 3.85 6.82 -6.96
N THR A 95 4.57 6.31 -7.97
CA THR A 95 4.04 6.21 -9.34
C THR A 95 2.83 5.29 -9.43
N LEU A 96 2.80 4.20 -8.64
CA LEU A 96 1.64 3.30 -8.60
C LEU A 96 0.44 3.98 -7.95
N LYS A 97 0.64 4.77 -6.88
CA LYS A 97 -0.43 5.57 -6.27
C LYS A 97 -1.03 6.56 -7.27
N GLU A 98 -0.21 7.21 -8.08
CA GLU A 98 -0.68 8.12 -9.14
C GLU A 98 -1.48 7.38 -10.22
N GLU A 99 -1.07 6.17 -10.60
CA GLU A 99 -1.82 5.33 -11.55
C GLU A 99 -3.22 4.98 -11.03
N VAL A 100 -3.33 4.63 -9.74
CA VAL A 100 -4.60 4.30 -9.08
C VAL A 100 -5.55 5.51 -9.12
N LEU A 101 -5.02 6.71 -8.89
CA LEU A 101 -5.79 7.96 -8.82
C LEU A 101 -6.13 8.58 -10.19
N LYS A 102 -5.74 7.96 -11.32
CA LYS A 102 -6.07 8.49 -12.64
C LYS A 102 -7.59 8.65 -12.82
N GLY A 103 -8.00 9.86 -13.19
CA GLY A 103 -9.41 10.20 -13.38
C GLY A 103 -10.16 10.57 -12.09
N VAL A 104 -9.55 10.42 -10.91
CA VAL A 104 -10.10 10.87 -9.64
C VAL A 104 -9.68 12.33 -9.42
N LYS A 105 -10.66 13.22 -9.24
CA LYS A 105 -10.40 14.63 -8.93
C LYS A 105 -10.72 14.89 -7.46
N PRO A 106 -9.86 15.62 -6.73
CA PRO A 106 -10.17 16.05 -5.39
C PRO A 106 -11.41 16.95 -5.38
N GLU A 107 -12.29 16.73 -4.41
CA GLU A 107 -13.43 17.58 -4.09
C GLU A 107 -13.13 18.28 -2.76
N ASN A 108 -13.17 19.62 -2.74
CA ASN A 108 -12.88 20.42 -1.53
C ASN A 108 -11.52 20.13 -0.88
N GLY A 109 -10.50 19.82 -1.70
CA GLY A 109 -9.15 19.53 -1.22
C GLY A 109 -8.95 18.13 -0.65
N LYS A 110 -9.95 17.24 -0.75
CA LYS A 110 -9.86 15.83 -0.35
C LYS A 110 -10.24 14.91 -1.51
N LEU A 111 -9.72 13.69 -1.50
CA LEU A 111 -10.15 12.70 -2.47
C LEU A 111 -11.60 12.25 -2.16
N PRO A 112 -12.44 12.06 -3.19
CA PRO A 112 -13.82 11.59 -2.99
C PRO A 112 -13.84 10.09 -2.70
N TYR A 113 -13.43 9.68 -1.49
CA TYR A 113 -13.25 8.27 -1.12
C TYR A 113 -14.47 7.39 -1.40
N GLU A 114 -15.68 7.90 -1.12
CA GLU A 114 -16.93 7.18 -1.34
C GLU A 114 -17.22 6.85 -2.81
N SER A 115 -16.55 7.54 -3.74
CA SER A 115 -16.67 7.37 -5.19
C SER A 115 -15.51 6.56 -5.77
N MET A 116 -14.56 6.12 -4.94
CA MET A 116 -13.37 5.34 -5.34
C MET A 116 -13.63 3.84 -5.14
N ASP A 117 -14.70 3.32 -5.74
CA ASP A 117 -15.16 1.93 -5.60
C ASP A 117 -14.71 1.01 -6.76
N LYS A 118 -14.01 1.55 -7.75
CA LYS A 118 -13.58 0.82 -8.96
C LYS A 118 -12.07 0.61 -9.02
N ALA A 119 -11.66 -0.55 -9.53
CA ALA A 119 -10.27 -0.95 -9.73
C ALA A 119 -9.82 -0.90 -11.20
N ASP A 120 -10.66 -0.39 -12.12
CA ASP A 120 -10.45 -0.42 -13.58
C ASP A 120 -9.05 0.04 -14.02
N ASN A 121 -8.49 1.05 -13.34
CA ASN A 121 -7.16 1.59 -13.61
C ASN A 121 -6.03 0.55 -13.42
N ILE A 122 -6.17 -0.36 -12.45
CA ILE A 122 -5.19 -1.39 -12.13
C ILE A 122 -5.51 -2.68 -12.89
N ASP A 123 -6.79 -3.08 -12.91
CA ASP A 123 -7.22 -4.36 -13.50
C ASP A 123 -6.77 -4.50 -14.96
N HIS A 124 -6.93 -3.43 -15.75
CA HIS A 124 -6.50 -3.42 -17.15
C HIS A 124 -5.00 -3.16 -17.33
N SER A 125 -4.36 -2.53 -16.35
CA SER A 125 -2.96 -2.13 -16.44
C SER A 125 -2.04 -3.28 -16.04
N TRP A 126 -2.35 -4.02 -14.98
CA TRP A 126 -1.42 -4.97 -14.34
C TRP A 126 -1.72 -6.43 -14.66
N PHE A 127 -2.98 -6.78 -14.94
CA PHE A 127 -3.42 -8.16 -15.06
C PHE A 127 -3.93 -8.50 -16.47
N ILE A 128 -3.68 -9.73 -16.91
CA ILE A 128 -4.22 -10.32 -18.13
C ILE A 128 -4.59 -11.77 -17.88
N ALA A 129 -5.88 -12.10 -17.98
CA ALA A 129 -6.40 -13.46 -17.75
C ALA A 129 -5.76 -14.12 -16.50
N ASP A 130 -4.90 -15.12 -16.70
CA ASP A 130 -4.25 -15.89 -15.63
C ASP A 130 -2.83 -15.40 -15.28
N GLY A 131 -2.44 -14.19 -15.68
CA GLY A 131 -1.09 -13.66 -15.46
C GLY A 131 -0.99 -12.14 -15.43
N TYR A 132 0.25 -11.65 -15.52
CA TYR A 132 0.57 -10.22 -15.45
C TYR A 132 0.84 -9.64 -16.83
N THR A 133 0.44 -8.38 -17.02
CA THR A 133 0.91 -7.58 -18.15
C THR A 133 2.39 -7.28 -18.01
N LYS A 134 2.97 -6.61 -19.01
CA LYS A 134 4.31 -6.01 -18.85
C LYS A 134 4.40 -5.12 -17.60
N ARG A 135 3.38 -4.30 -17.35
CA ARG A 135 3.36 -3.38 -16.20
C ARG A 135 3.23 -4.14 -14.87
N GLY A 136 2.40 -5.18 -14.80
CA GLY A 136 2.34 -6.04 -13.61
C GLY A 136 3.68 -6.72 -13.30
N ASN A 137 4.37 -7.22 -14.34
CA ASN A 137 5.71 -7.78 -14.17
C ASN A 137 6.74 -6.73 -13.73
N GLU A 138 6.61 -5.46 -14.12
CA GLU A 138 7.47 -4.37 -13.62
C GLU A 138 7.27 -4.15 -12.11
N VAL A 139 6.05 -4.29 -11.59
CA VAL A 139 5.77 -4.19 -10.15
C VAL A 139 6.46 -5.32 -9.39
N ILE A 140 6.28 -6.57 -9.85
CA ILE A 140 6.96 -7.74 -9.28
C ILE A 140 8.48 -7.56 -9.31
N ALA A 141 9.02 -7.13 -10.46
CA ALA A 141 10.45 -6.90 -10.61
C ALA A 141 10.97 -5.79 -9.70
N ALA A 142 10.20 -4.71 -9.47
CA ALA A 142 10.59 -3.65 -8.55
C ALA A 142 10.68 -4.14 -7.10
N ILE A 143 9.73 -4.98 -6.67
CA ILE A 143 9.73 -5.59 -5.34
C ILE A 143 10.92 -6.55 -5.18
N GLU A 144 11.17 -7.43 -6.16
CA GLU A 144 12.33 -8.33 -6.14
C GLU A 144 13.65 -7.57 -6.15
N THR A 145 13.74 -6.50 -6.95
CA THR A 145 14.92 -5.62 -6.99
C THR A 145 15.16 -5.00 -5.62
N TYR A 146 14.13 -4.48 -4.96
CA TYR A 146 14.25 -3.92 -3.63
C TYR A 146 14.71 -4.96 -2.59
N LYS A 147 14.14 -6.17 -2.61
CA LYS A 147 14.59 -7.28 -1.75
C LYS A 147 16.05 -7.64 -1.99
N SER A 148 16.50 -7.66 -3.25
CA SER A 148 17.87 -7.94 -3.62
C SER A 148 18.83 -6.84 -3.16
N GLU A 149 18.52 -5.59 -3.44
CA GLU A 149 19.32 -4.42 -3.06
C GLU A 149 19.44 -4.32 -1.52
N LEU A 150 18.37 -4.62 -0.77
CA LEU A 150 18.42 -4.69 0.69
C LEU A 150 19.34 -5.82 1.21
N LYS A 151 19.25 -7.02 0.62
CA LYS A 151 20.13 -8.14 0.97
C LYS A 151 21.59 -7.78 0.73
N GLU A 152 21.88 -7.14 -0.40
CA GLU A 152 23.24 -6.71 -0.76
C GLU A 152 23.75 -5.61 0.17
N ALA A 153 22.89 -4.64 0.50
CA ALA A 153 23.24 -3.53 1.38
C ALA A 153 23.56 -4.01 2.81
N LEU A 154 22.71 -4.86 3.39
CA LEU A 154 22.85 -5.34 4.77
C LEU A 154 23.82 -6.52 4.91
N GLY A 155 24.08 -7.26 3.82
CA GLY A 155 24.97 -8.41 3.83
C GLY A 155 24.51 -9.55 4.75
N SER A 156 25.46 -10.35 5.24
CA SER A 156 25.21 -11.52 6.11
C SER A 156 25.56 -11.25 7.58
N GLU A 157 25.50 -9.99 7.98
CA GLU A 157 25.81 -9.54 9.33
C GLU A 157 24.69 -9.96 10.31
N LYS A 158 25.04 -10.71 11.36
CA LYS A 158 24.07 -11.19 12.38
C LYS A 158 23.24 -10.06 12.99
N LYS A 159 23.82 -8.86 13.13
CA LYS A 159 23.11 -7.67 13.65
C LYS A 159 21.93 -7.23 12.79
N TYR A 160 21.92 -7.54 11.48
CA TYR A 160 20.87 -7.12 10.55
C TYR A 160 19.91 -8.26 10.18
N GLU A 161 20.18 -9.49 10.59
CA GLU A 161 19.42 -10.68 10.22
C GLU A 161 17.91 -10.55 10.51
N SER A 162 17.55 -10.03 11.69
CA SER A 162 16.14 -9.82 12.07
C SER A 162 15.43 -8.81 11.17
N ILE A 163 16.10 -7.69 10.88
CA ILE A 163 15.56 -6.62 10.02
C ILE A 163 15.37 -7.17 8.60
N LEU A 164 16.40 -7.82 8.06
CA LEU A 164 16.35 -8.39 6.74
C LEU A 164 15.22 -9.43 6.62
N LYS A 165 15.10 -10.33 7.60
CA LYS A 165 14.02 -11.33 7.62
C LYS A 165 12.64 -10.67 7.64
N SER A 166 12.44 -9.69 8.51
CA SER A 166 11.16 -8.98 8.62
C SER A 166 10.80 -8.27 7.30
N SER A 167 11.76 -7.56 6.68
CA SER A 167 11.52 -6.87 5.40
C SER A 167 11.19 -7.87 4.29
N LEU A 168 11.92 -8.98 4.20
CA LEU A 168 11.67 -10.00 3.17
C LEU A 168 10.29 -10.66 3.34
N GLN A 169 9.84 -10.86 4.58
CA GLN A 169 8.50 -11.39 4.85
C GLN A 169 7.39 -10.41 4.48
N GLN A 170 7.59 -9.10 4.71
CA GLN A 170 6.63 -8.08 4.32
C GLN A 170 6.47 -7.93 2.81
N PHE A 171 7.51 -8.29 2.05
CA PHE A 171 7.54 -8.26 0.58
C PHE A 171 7.55 -9.67 -0.04
N ASP A 172 6.96 -10.64 0.64
CA ASP A 172 6.77 -11.98 0.08
C ASP A 172 5.81 -11.91 -1.11
N LEU A 173 6.19 -12.56 -2.21
CA LEU A 173 5.45 -12.62 -3.46
C LEU A 173 4.98 -14.04 -3.78
N SER A 174 5.10 -14.97 -2.83
CA SER A 174 4.55 -16.31 -2.98
C SER A 174 3.04 -16.26 -3.20
N ASP A 175 2.53 -17.15 -4.05
CA ASP A 175 1.10 -17.29 -4.30
C ASP A 175 0.33 -17.49 -2.99
N VAL A 176 -0.71 -16.67 -2.79
CA VAL A 176 -1.59 -16.77 -1.63
C VAL A 176 -2.59 -17.90 -1.88
N VAL A 177 -2.51 -18.96 -1.09
CA VAL A 177 -3.49 -20.05 -1.11
C VAL A 177 -4.71 -19.61 -0.30
N ASN A 178 -5.85 -19.44 -0.98
CA ASN A 178 -7.15 -19.15 -0.36
C ASN A 178 -7.82 -20.40 0.20
#